data_AF-X1LNQ0-F1
#
_entry.id   AF-X1LNQ0-F1
#
_cell.length_a   1.000
_cell.length_b   1.000
_cell.length_c   1.000
_cell.angle_alpha   90.00
_cell.angle_beta   90.00
_cell.angle_gamma   90.00
#
_symmetry.space_group_name_H-M   'P 1'
#
loop_
_entity.id
_entity.type
_entity.pdbx_description
1 polymer ?
#
loop_
_entity_poly.entity_id
_entity_poly.type
_entity_poly.pdbx_seq_one_letter_code
_entity_poly.pdbx_strand_id
1 'polypeptide(L)'
;MFELGLTVPFWVIVLIWLARIILLAFIGSLLAWLGIRALDALTPQIHKRQRIGESPLATGLFIAGFFILVGLVIHGAATAYTAVGGSIVGYIFDLRTWGLLAVSFLISL
;
A
#
# COMPACT_ATOMS: atom_id res chain seq x y z
N MET A 1 -23.04 14.39 13.24
CA MET A 1 -21.75 13.94 12.65
C MET A 1 -21.69 12.43 12.87
N PHE A 2 -21.45 11.63 11.83
CA PHE A 2 -21.38 10.16 11.95
C PHE A 2 -20.02 9.77 12.55
N GLU A 3 -20.01 9.43 13.84
CA GLU A 3 -18.82 8.93 14.54
C GLU A 3 -18.72 7.41 14.43
N LEU A 4 -17.52 6.91 14.14
CA LEU A 4 -17.22 5.48 14.10
C LEU A 4 -17.12 4.93 15.53
N GLY A 5 -18.02 4.01 15.89
CA GLY A 5 -18.09 3.44 17.24
C GLY A 5 -19.40 2.69 17.51
N LEU A 6 -19.91 2.76 18.74
CA LEU A 6 -21.06 2.00 19.25
C LEU A 6 -22.38 2.20 18.47
N THR A 7 -22.53 3.31 17.75
CA THR A 7 -23.76 3.65 17.03
C THR A 7 -23.80 3.11 15.60
N VAL A 8 -22.67 2.63 15.08
CA VAL A 8 -22.54 2.13 13.71
C VAL A 8 -22.55 0.60 13.69
N PRO A 9 -23.38 -0.05 12.87
CA PRO A 9 -23.39 -1.50 12.76
C PRO A 9 -22.01 -2.08 12.39
N PHE A 10 -21.65 -3.23 12.97
CA PHE A 10 -20.36 -3.88 12.73
C PHE A 10 -20.02 -4.08 11.25
N TRP A 11 -21.00 -4.48 10.43
CA TRP A 11 -20.79 -4.68 9.00
C TRP A 11 -20.42 -3.38 8.26
N VAL A 12 -20.93 -2.23 8.68
CA VAL A 12 -20.53 -0.93 8.12
C VAL A 12 -19.08 -0.62 8.49
N ILE A 13 -18.66 -0.91 9.72
CA ILE A 13 -17.27 -0.76 10.16
C ILE A 13 -16.35 -1.64 9.31
N VAL A 14 -16.73 -2.90 9.08
CA VAL A 14 -15.97 -3.83 8.22
C VAL A 14 -15.88 -3.30 6.78
N LEU A 15 -16.97 -2.78 6.21
CA LEU A 15 -16.95 -2.22 4.85
C LEU A 15 -16.03 -0.99 4.74
N ILE A 16 -16.06 -0.10 5.74
CA ILE A 16 -15.20 1.10 5.77
C ILE A 16 -13.73 0.68 5.94
N TRP A 17 -13.45 -0.29 6.80
CA TRP A 17 -12.12 -0.85 6.99
C TRP A 17 -11.59 -1.51 5.71
N LEU A 18 -12.41 -2.33 5.05
CA LEU A 18 -12.06 -2.95 3.76
C LEU A 18 -11.82 -1.89 2.69
N ALA A 19 -12.68 -0.88 2.57
CA ALA A 19 -12.51 0.20 1.61
C ALA A 19 -11.19 0.95 1.82
N ARG A 20 -10.81 1.23 3.07
CA ARG A 20 -9.53 1.85 3.41
C ARG A 20 -8.35 0.95 3.03
N ILE A 21 -8.40 -0.35 3.32
CA ILE A 21 -7.33 -1.29 2.93
C ILE A 21 -7.18 -1.35 1.42
N ILE A 22 -8.29 -1.47 0.68
CA ILE A 22 -8.27 -1.50 -0.78
C ILE A 22 -7.66 -0.20 -1.33
N LEU A 23 -8.05 0.95 -0.80
CA LEU A 23 -7.49 2.25 -1.19
C LEU A 23 -5.98 2.31 -0.94
N LEU A 24 -5.52 1.95 0.26
CA LEU A 24 -4.10 2.00 0.62
C LEU A 24 -3.28 0.96 -0.16
N ALA A 25 -3.81 -0.23 -0.40
CA ALA A 25 -3.17 -1.26 -1.21
C ALA A 25 -3.04 -0.81 -2.68
N PHE A 26 -4.07 -0.17 -3.22
CA PHE A 26 -4.05 0.39 -4.56
C PHE A 26 -2.98 1.49 -4.69
N ILE A 27 -2.93 2.42 -3.73
CA ILE A 27 -1.92 3.49 -3.71
C ILE A 27 -0.52 2.93 -3.52
N GLY A 28 -0.32 1.98 -2.59
CA GLY A 28 0.97 1.32 -2.41
C GLY A 28 1.44 0.58 -3.66
N SER A 29 0.52 -0.04 -4.39
CA SER A 29 0.84 -0.67 -5.69
C SER A 29 1.22 0.36 -6.76
N LEU A 30 0.53 1.51 -6.80
CA LEU A 30 0.89 2.62 -7.70
C LEU A 30 2.27 3.18 -7.37
N LEU A 31 2.56 3.37 -6.08
CA LEU A 31 3.86 3.84 -5.59
C LEU A 31 4.97 2.85 -5.92
N ALA A 32 4.75 1.54 -5.75
CA ALA A 32 5.72 0.52 -6.13
C ALA A 32 6.01 0.56 -7.64
N TRP A 33 4.98 0.72 -8.47
CA TRP A 33 5.15 0.90 -9.91
C TRP A 33 5.94 2.17 -10.25
N LEU A 34 5.68 3.29 -9.57
CA LEU A 34 6.46 4.52 -9.71
C LEU A 34 7.91 4.33 -9.27
N GLY A 35 8.16 3.60 -8.19
CA GLY A 35 9.49 3.27 -7.69
C GLY A 35 10.29 2.49 -8.72
N ILE A 36 9.69 1.49 -9.36
CA ILE A 36 10.33 0.76 -10.46
C ILE A 36 10.71 1.71 -11.62
N ARG A 37 9.81 2.62 -12.02
CA ARG A 37 10.11 3.61 -13.06
C ARG A 37 11.21 4.59 -12.66
N ALA A 38 11.25 5.00 -11.39
CA ALA A 38 12.29 5.87 -10.87
C ALA A 38 13.66 5.16 -10.89
N LEU A 39 13.70 3.89 -10.47
CA LEU A 39 14.91 3.06 -10.53
C LEU A 39 15.39 2.88 -11.98
N ASP A 40 14.48 2.61 -12.93
CA ASP A 40 14.80 2.52 -14.36
C ASP A 40 15.42 3.84 -14.87
N ALA A 41 14.90 4.99 -14.44
CA ALA A 41 15.46 6.30 -14.80
C ALA A 41 16.83 6.58 -14.14
N LEU A 42 17.05 6.11 -12.92
CA LEU A 42 18.32 6.27 -12.19
C LEU A 42 19.41 5.30 -12.66
N THR A 43 19.03 4.14 -13.22
CA THR A 43 19.97 3.11 -13.70
C THR A 43 19.82 2.83 -15.21
N PRO A 44 20.02 3.84 -16.07
CA PRO A 44 19.79 3.72 -17.52
C PRO A 44 20.70 2.71 -18.22
N GLN A 45 21.80 2.29 -17.59
CA GLN A 45 22.72 1.30 -18.15
C GLN A 45 22.29 -0.16 -17.89
N ILE A 46 21.39 -0.41 -16.93
CA ILE A 46 20.99 -1.77 -16.50
C ILE A 46 19.67 -2.17 -17.19
N HIS A 47 19.76 -2.66 -18.42
CA HIS A 47 18.59 -3.12 -19.20
C HIS A 47 18.07 -4.52 -18.78
N LYS A 48 18.48 -5.04 -17.61
CA LYS A 48 18.17 -6.43 -17.18
C LYS A 48 16.67 -6.67 -16.96
N ARG A 49 15.85 -5.62 -16.76
CA ARG A 49 14.39 -5.76 -16.56
C ARG A 49 13.69 -6.44 -17.74
N GLN A 50 14.11 -6.14 -18.97
CA GLN A 50 13.56 -6.75 -20.19
C GLN A 50 13.87 -8.25 -20.30
N ARG A 51 14.85 -8.73 -19.55
CA ARG A 51 15.34 -10.11 -19.57
C ARG A 51 14.82 -10.98 -18.42
N ILE A 52 13.97 -10.43 -17.53
CA ILE A 52 13.40 -11.19 -16.40
C ILE A 52 12.65 -12.44 -16.90
N GLY A 53 11.98 -12.33 -18.05
CA GLY A 53 11.25 -13.45 -18.68
C GLY A 53 12.13 -14.54 -19.30
N GLU A 54 13.44 -14.32 -19.43
CA GLU A 54 14.37 -15.31 -20.01
C GLU A 54 14.77 -16.41 -19.01
N SER A 55 14.62 -16.14 -17.71
CA SER A 55 14.95 -17.09 -16.64
C SER A 55 13.74 -17.34 -15.76
N PRO A 56 13.26 -18.60 -15.65
CA PRO A 56 12.19 -18.97 -14.73
C PRO A 56 12.48 -18.56 -13.29
N LEU A 57 13.74 -18.65 -12.86
CA LEU A 57 14.18 -18.23 -11.53
C LEU A 57 14.03 -16.72 -11.32
N ALA A 58 14.47 -15.92 -12.29
CA ALA A 58 14.36 -14.46 -12.21
C ALA A 58 12.89 -14.01 -12.20
N THR A 59 12.05 -14.63 -13.05
CA THR A 59 10.60 -14.39 -13.05
C THR A 59 9.98 -14.77 -11.71
N GLY A 60 10.34 -15.93 -11.16
CA GLY A 60 9.87 -16.38 -9.85
C GLY A 60 10.24 -15.42 -8.71
N LEU A 61 11.50 -14.98 -8.65
CA LEU A 61 11.98 -14.01 -7.67
C LEU A 61 11.26 -12.64 -7.80
N PHE A 62 11.03 -12.18 -9.03
CA PHE A 62 10.31 -10.93 -9.27
C PHE A 62 8.85 -11.01 -8.79
N ILE A 63 8.13 -12.07 -9.15
CA ILE A 63 6.73 -12.28 -8.72
C ILE A 63 6.66 -12.46 -7.20
N ALA A 64 7.58 -13.23 -6.61
CA ALA A 64 7.63 -13.42 -5.16
C ALA A 64 7.87 -12.10 -4.41
N GLY A 65 8.81 -11.27 -4.89
CA GLY A 65 9.06 -9.94 -4.34
C GLY A 65 7.83 -9.04 -4.44
N PHE A 66 7.11 -9.08 -5.55
CA PHE A 66 5.85 -8.36 -5.71
C PHE A 66 4.78 -8.80 -4.70
N PHE A 67 4.59 -10.11 -4.51
CA PHE A 67 3.65 -10.62 -3.51
C PHE A 67 4.04 -10.24 -2.08
N ILE A 68 5.33 -10.29 -1.73
CA ILE A 68 5.83 -9.86 -0.42
C ILE A 68 5.51 -8.38 -0.20
N LEU A 69 5.80 -7.54 -1.19
CA LEU A 69 5.51 -6.11 -1.11
C LEU A 69 4.02 -5.84 -0.93
N VAL A 70 3.16 -6.44 -1.75
CA VAL A 70 1.70 -6.30 -1.62
C VAL A 70 1.21 -6.80 -0.25
N GLY A 71 1.73 -7.93 0.22
CA GLY A 71 1.43 -8.48 1.54
C GLY A 71 1.81 -7.52 2.68
N LEU A 72 2.99 -6.90 2.61
CA LEU A 72 3.44 -5.92 3.60
C LEU A 72 2.60 -4.65 3.58
N VAL A 73 2.20 -4.15 2.40
CA VAL A 73 1.32 -2.99 2.28
C VAL A 73 -0.05 -3.28 2.91
N ILE A 74 -0.64 -4.45 2.62
CA ILE A 74 -1.92 -4.87 3.21
C ILE A 74 -1.77 -5.05 4.72
N HIS A 75 -0.70 -5.71 5.18
CA HIS A 75 -0.43 -5.91 6.60
C HIS A 75 -0.31 -4.57 7.35
N GLY A 76 0.46 -3.62 6.82
CA GLY A 76 0.58 -2.27 7.37
C GLY A 76 -0.77 -1.54 7.40
N ALA A 77 -1.55 -1.61 6.31
CA ALA A 77 -2.88 -0.99 6.25
C ALA A 77 -3.87 -1.62 7.24
N ALA A 78 -3.81 -2.93 7.45
CA ALA A 78 -4.68 -3.67 8.35
C ALA A 78 -4.33 -3.47 9.83
N THR A 79 -3.04 -3.32 10.15
CA THR A 79 -2.54 -3.09 11.52
C THR A 79 -2.59 -1.62 11.94
N ALA A 80 -2.68 -0.69 10.98
CA ALA A 80 -2.83 0.74 11.26
C ALA A 80 -4.18 1.04 11.94
N TYR A 81 -4.12 1.37 13.24
CA TYR A 81 -5.16 1.84 14.18
C TYR A 81 -6.60 1.68 13.69
N THR A 82 -7.37 0.80 14.33
CA THR A 82 -8.82 0.68 14.09
C THR A 82 -9.50 1.98 14.52
N ALA A 83 -10.40 2.50 13.67
CA ALA A 83 -11.12 3.72 13.97
C ALA A 83 -12.03 3.51 15.18
N VAL A 84 -11.63 4.01 16.35
CA VAL A 84 -12.49 4.05 17.52
C VAL A 84 -12.62 5.52 17.94
N GLY A 85 -13.82 6.08 17.83
CA GLY A 85 -14.12 7.43 18.31
C GLY A 85 -13.80 8.58 17.36
N GLY A 86 -13.56 8.32 16.07
CA GLY A 86 -13.29 9.35 15.05
C GLY A 86 -14.36 9.44 13.96
N SER A 87 -14.34 10.51 13.16
CA SER A 87 -15.20 10.62 11.97
C SER A 87 -14.76 9.67 10.85
N ILE A 88 -15.69 9.23 10.00
CA ILE A 88 -15.40 8.36 8.84
C ILE A 88 -14.36 9.00 7.91
N VAL A 89 -14.51 10.29 7.63
CA VAL A 89 -13.59 11.04 6.75
C VAL A 89 -12.21 11.14 7.39
N GLY A 90 -12.13 11.43 8.69
CA GLY A 90 -10.85 11.51 9.41
C GLY A 90 -10.12 10.17 9.47
N TYR A 91 -10.85 9.06 9.52
CA TYR A 91 -10.25 7.73 9.47
C TYR A 91 -9.62 7.40 8.12
N ILE A 92 -10.25 7.82 7.02
CA ILE A 92 -9.76 7.57 5.66
C ILE A 92 -8.65 8.57 5.30
N PHE A 93 -8.82 9.86 5.61
CA PHE A 93 -7.95 10.96 5.20
C PHE A 93 -7.20 11.60 6.38
N ASP A 94 -6.47 10.79 7.16
CA ASP A 94 -5.59 11.30 8.22
C ASP A 94 -4.22 11.73 7.66
N LEU A 95 -3.99 13.04 7.59
CA LEU A 95 -2.72 13.61 7.11
C LEU A 95 -1.47 13.03 7.78
N ARG A 96 -1.54 12.60 9.05
CA ARG A 96 -0.40 11.97 9.72
C ARG A 96 -0.11 10.60 9.13
N THR A 97 -1.14 9.78 8.97
CA THR A 97 -1.02 8.45 8.35
C THR A 97 -0.51 8.56 6.91
N TRP A 98 -1.08 9.48 6.12
CA TRP A 98 -0.68 9.70 4.73
C TRP A 98 0.73 10.26 4.61
N GLY A 99 1.12 11.18 5.51
CA GLY A 99 2.49 11.71 5.57
C GLY A 99 3.51 10.65 5.95
N LEU A 100 3.21 9.81 6.95
CA LEU A 100 4.06 8.67 7.31
C LEU A 100 4.22 7.69 6.15
N LEU A 101 3.13 7.37 5.45
CA LEU A 101 3.18 6.50 4.27
C LEU A 101 4.10 7.07 3.19
N ALA A 102 4.01 8.38 2.91
CA ALA A 102 4.87 9.04 1.93
C ALA A 102 6.35 8.99 2.33
N VAL A 103 6.68 9.28 3.60
CA VAL A 103 8.06 9.22 4.11
C VAL A 103 8.60 7.79 4.11
N SER A 104 7.82 6.81 4.54
CA SER A 104 8.20 5.39 4.51
C SER A 104 8.49 4.91 3.10
N PHE A 105 7.69 5.34 2.11
CA PHE A 105 7.95 5.04 0.72
C PHE A 105 9.29 5.63 0.24
N LEU A 106 9.57 6.89 0.55
CA LEU A 106 10.84 7.53 0.18
C LEU A 106 12.06 6.83 0.81
N ILE A 107 11.95 6.38 2.06
CA ILE A 107 13.03 5.63 2.74
C ILE A 107 13.22 4.23 2.12
N SER A 108 12.15 3.64 1.59
CA SER A 108 12.18 2.30 1.00
C SER A 108 12.66 2.26 -0.46
N LEU A 109 12.77 3.41 -1.13
CA LEU A 109 13.21 3.53 -2.52
C LEU A 109 14.73 3.54 -2.63
#